data_AF-A0A3G7TNA9-F1
#
_entry.id   AF-A0A3G7TNA9-F1
#
_cell.length_a   1.000
_cell.length_b   1.000
_cell.length_c   1.000
_cell.angle_alpha   90.00
_cell.angle_beta   90.00
_cell.angle_gamma   90.00
#
_symmetry.space_group_name_H-M   'P 1'
#
loop_
_entity.id
_entity.type
_entity.pdbx_description
1 polymer ?
#
loop_
_entity_poly.entity_id
_entity_poly.type
_entity_poly.pdbx_seq_one_letter_code
_entity_poly.pdbx_strand_id
1 'polypeptide(L)' 'MNRYELGKRFPAPELIERVAAELNLPAAYFYAYHHDEAELLERFHRLSDAGKVRLMTYLNKLE' A
#
# COMPACT_ATOMS: atom_id res chain seq x y z
N MET A 1 0.20 -21.40 -6.53
CA MET A 1 0.82 -20.42 -5.62
C MET A 1 2.34 -20.48 -5.76
N ASN A 2 3.00 -19.36 -6.06
CA ASN A 2 4.46 -19.27 -6.17
C ASN A 2 5.12 -19.30 -4.78
N ARG A 3 6.45 -19.53 -4.70
CA ARG A 3 7.22 -19.60 -3.44
C ARG A 3 7.15 -18.33 -2.58
N TYR A 4 6.93 -17.16 -3.20
CA TYR A 4 6.72 -15.89 -2.49
C TYR A 4 5.35 -15.84 -1.80
N GLU A 5 4.31 -16.28 -2.49
CA GLU A 5 2.94 -16.35 -1.96
C GLU A 5 2.80 -17.41 -0.86
N LEU A 6 3.67 -18.42 -0.87
CA LEU A 6 3.76 -19.46 0.17
C LEU A 6 4.67 -19.07 1.35
N GLY A 7 5.25 -17.86 1.37
CA GLY A 7 6.14 -17.40 2.44
C GLY A 7 7.48 -18.15 2.53
N LYS A 8 7.87 -18.93 1.51
CA LYS A 8 9.12 -19.72 1.50
C LYS A 8 10.35 -18.91 1.15
N ARG A 9 10.17 -17.70 0.61
CA ARG A 9 11.22 -16.71 0.32
C ARG A 9 10.66 -15.32 0.51
N PHE A 10 11.47 -14.43 1.07
CA PHE A 10 11.18 -13.01 1.08
C PHE A 10 11.69 -12.39 -0.23
N PRO A 11 10.83 -11.68 -0.99
CA PRO A 11 11.26 -10.97 -2.18
C PRO A 11 12.18 -9.82 -1.78
N ALA A 12 13.16 -9.52 -2.63
CA ALA A 12 13.98 -8.32 -2.46
C ALA A 12 13.10 -7.06 -2.64
N PRO A 13 13.43 -5.93 -2.00
CA PRO A 13 12.65 -4.69 -2.11
C PRO A 13 12.38 -4.27 -3.56
N GLU A 14 13.37 -4.41 -4.44
CA GLU A 14 13.29 -4.04 -5.85
C GLU A 14 12.26 -4.91 -6.62
N LEU A 15 12.09 -6.16 -6.20
CA LEU A 15 11.05 -7.03 -6.77
C LEU A 15 9.66 -6.58 -6.33
N ILE A 16 9.50 -6.17 -5.06
CA ILE A 16 8.22 -5.65 -4.56
C ILE A 16 7.86 -4.35 -5.27
N GLU A 17 8.80 -3.45 -5.50
CA GLU A 17 8.54 -2.20 -6.24
C GLU A 17 8.03 -2.46 -7.66
N ARG A 18 8.66 -3.41 -8.37
CA ARG A 18 8.23 -3.79 -9.72
C ARG A 18 6.83 -4.40 -9.74
N VAL A 19 6.53 -5.26 -8.78
CA VAL A 19 5.19 -5.86 -8.64
C VAL A 19 4.16 -4.80 -8.28
N ALA A 20 4.50 -3.88 -7.39
CA ALA A 20 3.63 -2.78 -6.99
C ALA A 20 3.28 -1.86 -8.16
N ALA A 21 4.26 -1.54 -9.01
CA ALA A 21 4.05 -0.76 -10.22
C ALA A 21 3.08 -1.45 -11.20
N GLU A 22 3.25 -2.76 -11.42
CA GLU A 22 2.37 -3.54 -12.30
C GLU A 22 0.93 -3.60 -11.78
N LEU A 23 0.75 -3.71 -10.46
CA LEU A 23 -0.57 -3.75 -9.83
C LEU A 23 -1.18 -2.37 -9.56
N ASN A 24 -0.46 -1.29 -9.88
CA ASN A 24 -0.85 0.09 -9.57
C ASN A 24 -1.21 0.27 -8.07
N LEU A 25 -0.33 -0.26 -7.22
CA LEU A 25 -0.42 -0.20 -5.76
C LEU A 25 0.88 0.39 -5.20
N PRO A 26 0.87 0.97 -3.98
CA PRO A 26 2.11 1.37 -3.32
C PRO A 26 2.86 0.13 -2.82
N ALA A 27 4.20 0.12 -2.91
CA ALA A 27 5.02 -0.98 -2.40
C ALA A 27 4.75 -1.32 -0.91
N ALA A 28 4.42 -0.29 -0.12
CA ALA A 28 4.02 -0.42 1.29
C ALA A 28 2.81 -1.35 1.50
N TYR A 29 1.92 -1.47 0.51
CA TYR A 29 0.74 -2.35 0.57
C TYR A 29 1.13 -3.81 0.86
N PHE A 30 2.24 -4.30 0.30
CA PHE A 30 2.69 -5.68 0.49
C PHE A 30 3.30 -5.97 1.85
N TYR A 31 3.53 -4.92 2.65
CA TYR A 31 4.07 -5.03 4.01
C TYR A 31 3.02 -4.73 5.09
N ALA A 32 1.82 -4.30 4.71
CA ALA A 32 0.71 -4.13 5.64
C ALA A 32 0.29 -5.50 6.20
N TYR A 33 0.29 -5.62 7.53
CA TYR A 33 -0.12 -6.87 8.18
C TYR A 33 -1.62 -6.93 8.37
N HIS A 34 -2.24 -5.79 8.67
CA HIS A 34 -3.67 -5.69 8.90
C HIS A 34 -4.42 -5.25 7.62
N HIS A 35 -5.66 -5.72 7.49
CA HIS A 35 -6.48 -5.46 6.31
C HIS A 35 -6.87 -3.98 6.18
N ASP A 36 -7.17 -3.33 7.29
CA ASP A 36 -7.51 -1.91 7.36
C ASP A 36 -6.33 -1.01 6.95
N GLU A 37 -5.11 -1.34 7.39
CA GLU A 37 -3.89 -0.66 6.95
C GLU A 37 -3.68 -0.80 5.44
N ALA A 38 -3.84 -2.02 4.89
CA ALA A 38 -3.71 -2.28 3.47
C ALA A 38 -4.76 -1.50 2.66
N GLU A 39 -6.01 -1.51 3.12
CA GLU A 39 -7.12 -0.78 2.50
C GLU A 39 -6.86 0.73 2.51
N LEU A 40 -6.36 1.29 3.62
CA LEU A 40 -6.00 2.70 3.71
C LEU A 40 -4.90 3.07 2.70
N LEU A 41 -3.85 2.26 2.61
CA LEU A 41 -2.75 2.48 1.66
C LEU A 41 -3.23 2.47 0.22
N GLU A 42 -4.07 1.49 -0.16
CA GLU A 42 -4.66 1.42 -1.49
C GLU A 42 -5.53 2.65 -1.78
N ARG A 43 -6.47 2.98 -0.88
CA ARG A 43 -7.39 4.10 -1.07
C ARG A 43 -6.62 5.42 -1.17
N PHE A 44 -5.64 5.64 -0.30
CA PHE A 44 -4.82 6.85 -0.31
C PHE A 44 -3.99 6.97 -1.58
N HIS A 45 -3.41 5.86 -2.07
CA HIS A 45 -2.64 5.84 -3.30
C HIS A 45 -3.48 6.29 -4.51
N ARG A 46 -4.76 5.89 -4.55
CA ARG A 46 -5.69 6.23 -5.64
C ARG A 46 -6.26 7.66 -5.56
N LEU A 47 -6.09 8.38 -4.45
CA LEU A 47 -6.57 9.76 -4.34
C LEU A 47 -5.78 10.70 -5.25
N SER A 48 -6.47 11.70 -5.81
CA SER A 48 -5.81 12.87 -6.37
C SER A 48 -5.09 13.66 -5.28
N ASP A 49 -4.14 14.53 -5.65
CA ASP A 49 -3.40 15.32 -4.67
C ASP A 49 -4.32 16.17 -3.79
N ALA A 50 -5.35 16.78 -4.38
CA ALA A 50 -6.40 17.48 -3.63
C ALA A 50 -7.17 16.54 -2.68
N GLY A 51 -7.40 15.29 -3.09
CA GLY A 51 -8.00 14.25 -2.25
C GLY A 51 -7.13 13.90 -1.05
N LYS A 52 -5.83 13.71 -1.26
CA LYS A 52 -4.85 13.43 -0.20
C LYS A 52 -4.80 14.56 0.81
N VAL A 53 -4.75 15.82 0.36
CA VAL A 53 -4.77 17.00 1.23
C VAL A 53 -6.04 17.05 2.08
N ARG A 54 -7.22 16.80 1.46
CA ARG A 54 -8.49 16.74 2.20
C ARG A 54 -8.50 15.64 3.26
N LEU A 55 -8.01 14.44 2.94
CA LEU A 55 -7.93 13.36 3.91
C LEU A 55 -7.05 13.73 5.09
N MET A 56 -5.83 14.23 4.84
CA MET A 56 -4.91 14.64 5.91
C MET A 56 -5.52 15.75 6.78
N THR A 57 -6.23 16.70 6.17
CA THR A 57 -6.93 17.77 6.89
C THR A 57 -8.05 17.22 7.78
N TYR A 58 -8.75 16.19 7.32
CA TYR A 58 -9.80 15.53 8.10
C TYR A 58 -9.20 14.75 9.28
N LEU A 59 -8.14 13.98 9.06
CA LEU A 59 -7.46 13.21 10.11
C LEU A 59 -6.94 14.12 11.23
N ASN A 60 -6.32 15.26 10.89
CA ASN A 60 -5.83 16.24 11.86
C ASN A 60 -6.93 16.85 12.75
N LYS A 61 -8.21 16.68 12.42
CA LYS A 61 -9.35 17.13 13.25
C LYS A 61 -9.88 16.05 14.19
N LEU A 62 -9.48 14.80 13.98
CA LEU A 62 -9.87 13.67 14.80
C LEU A 62 -8.93 13.47 16.01
N GLU A 63 -7.75 14.09 15.95
CA GLU A 63 -6.78 14.20 17.05
C GLU A 63 -7.10 15.39 17.96
#